data_AF-A0A4Y6R1N6-F1
#
_entry.id   AF-A0A4Y6R1N6-F1
#
_cell.length_a   1.000
_cell.length_b   1.000
_cell.length_c   1.000
_cell.angle_alpha   90.00
_cell.angle_beta   90.00
_cell.angle_gamma   90.00
#
_symmetry.space_group_name_H-M   'P 1'
#
loop_
_entity.id
_entity.type
_entity.pdbx_description
1 polymer ?
#
loop_
_entity_poly.entity_id
_entity_poly.type
_entity_poly.pdbx_seq_one_letter_code
_entity_poly.pdbx_strand_id
1 'polypeptide(L)' 'MLVEGKDSAYYNVLAVKAEMKDDPRVQKLYKILTSQDMKDFLQETYKGLAIPAS' A
#
# COMPACT_ATOMS: atom_id res chain seq x y z
N MET A 1 8.34 -1.85 -21.04
CA MET A 1 8.53 -1.92 -19.58
C MET A 1 7.83 -3.17 -19.11
N LEU A 2 8.48 -4.01 -18.30
CA LEU A 2 7.83 -5.14 -17.64
C LEU A 2 7.15 -4.57 -16.40
N VAL A 3 5.85 -4.36 -16.48
CA VAL A 3 5.02 -4.01 -15.33
C VAL A 3 4.49 -5.33 -14.79
N GLU A 4 4.68 -5.56 -13.50
CA GLU A 4 4.13 -6.75 -12.83
C GLU A 4 2.61 -6.77 -13.05
N GLY A 5 2.09 -7.90 -13.56
CA GLY A 5 0.66 -8.05 -13.79
C GLY A 5 -0.11 -7.89 -12.48
N LYS A 6 -1.37 -7.46 -12.55
CA LYS A 6 -2.26 -7.34 -11.37
C LYS A 6 -2.43 -8.65 -10.60
N ASP A 7 -2.06 -9.77 -11.21
CA ASP A 7 -2.11 -11.13 -10.65
C ASP A 7 -0.79 -11.56 -9.98
N SER A 8 0.09 -10.61 -9.64
CA SER A 8 1.33 -10.94 -8.94
C SER A 8 1.08 -11.40 -7.49
N ALA A 9 1.79 -12.44 -7.08
CA ALA A 9 1.86 -12.89 -5.69
C ALA A 9 2.75 -12.00 -4.80
N TYR A 10 3.44 -11.01 -5.36
CA TYR A 10 4.36 -10.14 -4.64
C TYR A 10 3.76 -8.75 -4.40
N TYR A 11 3.70 -8.37 -3.12
CA TYR A 11 3.27 -7.03 -2.71
C TYR A 11 4.03 -6.62 -1.44
N ASN A 12 4.27 -5.32 -1.30
CA ASN A 12 4.84 -4.77 -0.08
C ASN A 12 3.79 -4.76 1.04
N VAL A 13 4.21 -5.01 2.28
CA VAL A 13 3.32 -5.10 3.45
C VAL A 13 3.74 -4.16 4.58
N LEU A 14 2.74 -3.67 5.32
CA LEU A 14 2.95 -3.05 6.63
C LEU A 14 3.00 -4.15 7.69
N ALA A 15 4.20 -4.49 8.15
CA ALA A 15 4.39 -5.46 9.23
C ALA A 15 4.51 -4.76 10.60
N VAL A 16 3.84 -5.31 11.61
CA VAL A 16 3.89 -4.83 13.00
C VAL A 16 4.02 -6.02 13.96
N LYS A 17 4.43 -5.77 15.20
CA LYS A 17 4.32 -6.78 16.26
C LYS A 17 2.85 -7.13 16.50
N ALA A 18 2.57 -8.38 16.88
CA ALA A 18 1.21 -8.89 17.02
C ALA A 18 0.37 -8.06 18.01
N GLU A 19 0.96 -7.64 19.13
CA GLU A 19 0.31 -6.81 20.14
C GLU A 19 -0.05 -5.39 19.66
N MET A 20 0.52 -4.95 18.53
CA MET A 20 0.28 -3.62 17.96
C MET A 20 -0.74 -3.62 16.82
N LYS A 21 -1.33 -4.77 16.48
CA LYS A 21 -2.30 -4.88 15.38
C LYS A 21 -3.43 -3.86 15.50
N ASP A 22 -3.95 -3.68 16.72
CA ASP A 22 -5.07 -2.79 17.00
C ASP A 22 -4.63 -1.44 17.59
N ASP A 23 -3.32 -1.15 17.61
CA ASP A 23 -2.82 0.15 18.07
C ASP A 23 -3.41 1.27 17.18
N PRO A 24 -4.02 2.32 17.76
CA PRO A 24 -4.64 3.40 16.99
C PRO A 24 -3.70 4.08 15.99
N ARG A 25 -2.39 4.11 16.27
CA ARG A 25 -1.38 4.69 15.38
C ARG A 25 -1.15 3.80 14.16
N VAL A 26 -1.11 2.48 14.35
CA VAL A 26 -0.99 1.50 13.26
C VAL A 26 -2.22 1.54 12.38
N GLN A 27 -3.41 1.55 12.98
CA GLN A 27 -4.68 1.66 12.26
C GLN A 27 -4.79 2.97 11.47
N LYS A 28 -4.33 4.08 12.03
CA LYS A 28 -4.28 5.37 11.31
C LYS A 28 -3.32 5.32 10.12
N LEU A 29 -2.12 4.75 10.29
CA LEU A 29 -1.16 4.61 9.21
C LEU A 29 -1.71 3.71 8.09
N TYR A 30 -2.28 2.55 8.44
CA TYR A 30 -2.89 1.65 7.47
C TYR A 30 -3.96 2.34 6.61
N LYS A 31 -4.84 3.13 7.25
CA LYS A 31 -5.87 3.91 6.53
C LYS A 31 -5.29 4.95 5.59
N ILE A 32 -4.19 5.60 5.95
CA ILE A 32 -3.51 6.56 5.08
C ILE A 32 -2.85 5.84 3.90
N LEU A 33 -2.14 4.73 4.13
CA LEU A 33 -1.47 3.97 3.07
C LEU A 33 -2.43 3.34 2.07
N THR A 34 -3.68 3.09 2.48
CA THR A 34 -4.74 2.48 1.65
C THR A 34 -5.80 3.49 1.19
N SER A 35 -5.61 4.79 1.43
CA SER A 35 -6.56 5.84 1.07
C SER A 35 -6.60 6.10 -0.44
N GLN A 36 -7.66 6.80 -0.89
CA GLN A 36 -7.74 7.26 -2.28
C GLN A 36 -6.63 8.26 -2.59
N ASP A 37 -6.37 9.22 -1.71
CA ASP A 37 -5.28 10.20 -1.87
C ASP A 37 -3.92 9.52 -2.08
N MET A 38 -3.64 8.41 -1.40
CA MET A 38 -2.41 7.65 -1.59
C MET A 38 -2.38 6.93 -2.94
N LYS A 39 -3.52 6.38 -3.39
CA LYS A 39 -3.62 5.78 -4.73
C LYS A 39 -3.34 6.81 -5.82
N ASP A 40 -3.90 8.01 -5.67
CA ASP A 40 -3.73 9.11 -6.62
C ASP A 40 -2.28 9.60 -6.63
N PHE A 41 -1.69 9.80 -5.44
CA PHE A 41 -0.26 10.14 -5.30
C PHE A 41 0.66 9.11 -5.98
N LEU A 42 0.37 7.81 -5.82
CA LEU A 42 1.15 6.75 -6.45
C LEU A 42 1.07 6.80 -7.98
N GLN A 43 -0.11 7.07 -8.52
CA GLN A 43 -0.31 7.21 -9.97
C GLN A 43 0.45 8.42 -10.53
N GLU A 44 0.36 9.58 -9.86
CA GLU A 44 1.02 10.81 -10.30
C GLU A 44 2.55 10.71 -10.21
N THR A 45 3.06 10.22 -9.07
CA THR A 45 4.49 10.21 -8.76
C THR A 45 5.23 9.09 -9.49
N TYR A 46 4.66 7.88 -9.47
CA TYR A 46 5.34 6.69 -9.98
C TYR A 46 4.83 6.25 -11.36
N LYS A 47 3.80 6.91 -11.92
CA LYS A 47 3.34 6.70 -13.30
C LYS A 47 3.11 5.22 -13.65
N GLY A 48 2.54 4.47 -12.71
CA GLY A 48 2.25 3.04 -12.86
C GLY A 48 3.41 2.07 -12.56
N LEU A 49 4.57 2.57 -12.11
CA LEU A 49 5.66 1.73 -11.58
C LEU A 49 5.38 1.21 -10.16
N ALA A 50 4.51 1.89 -9.43
CA ALA A 50 3.96 1.43 -8.17
C ALA A 50 2.46 1.25 -8.34
N ILE A 51 1.98 0.02 -8.14
CA ILE A 51 0.57 -0.34 -8.26
C ILE A 51 0.02 -0.55 -6.85
N PRO A 52 -1.09 0.12 -6.46
CA PRO A 52 -1.73 -0.14 -5.17
C PRO A 52 -2.16 -1.60 -5.04
N ALA A 53 -1.79 -2.23 -3.93
CA ALA A 53 -2.35 -3.52 -3.54
C ALA A 53 -3.82 -3.32 -3.14
N SER A 54 -4.70 -4.22 -3.61
CA SER A 54 -6.15 -4.17 -3.43
C SER A 54 -6.62 -4.52 -2.03
#